data_AF-A0A8I1U4Y0-F1
#
_entry.id   AF-A0A8I1U4Y0-F1
#
_cell.length_a   1.000
_cell.length_b   1.000
_cell.length_c   1.000
_cell.angle_alpha   90.00
_cell.angle_beta   90.00
_cell.angle_gamma   90.00
#
_symmetry.space_group_name_H-M   'P 1'
#
loop_
_entity.id
_entity.type
_entity.pdbx_description
1 polymer ?
#
loop_
_entity_poly.entity_id
_entity_poly.type
_entity_poly.pdbx_seq_one_letter_code
_entity_poly.pdbx_strand_id
1 'polypeptide(L)'
;MFTGVYVIKIWKPFDYQQVLYDLTHLNEFEWTFVQAAKTDKPEIRYVFRIEFGLHCFTRGLNTHKKELWDDVPSDLLYSDSREQRIFDFNRYELSKKLPEITKELSKKKCFHTGKENFFIIELLNEQGLRQEYEVYFQVSKSQGKLKLFVQSAYIRDSNHRTSQPKKQKISFFVIAHNVKTNKKIKLPPK
;
A
#
# COMPACT_ATOMS: atom_id res chain seq x y z
N MET A 1 -23.76 -24.55 -0.97
CA MET A 1 -22.36 -24.12 -0.74
C MET A 1 -21.95 -23.28 -1.93
N PHE A 2 -21.90 -21.96 -1.81
CA PHE A 2 -21.35 -21.13 -2.88
C PHE A 2 -19.82 -21.17 -2.75
N THR A 3 -19.18 -22.05 -3.52
CA THR A 3 -17.74 -21.92 -3.81
C THR A 3 -17.60 -20.72 -4.72
N GLY A 4 -17.59 -19.52 -4.12
CA GLY A 4 -17.32 -18.29 -4.84
C GLY A 4 -15.95 -18.41 -5.50
N VAL A 5 -15.92 -18.38 -6.83
CA VAL A 5 -14.67 -18.31 -7.60
C VAL A 5 -13.97 -17.05 -7.14
N TYR A 6 -12.82 -17.23 -6.50
CA TYR A 6 -12.02 -16.10 -6.07
C TYR A 6 -11.37 -15.46 -7.29
N VAL A 7 -11.73 -14.22 -7.58
CA VAL A 7 -11.14 -13.46 -8.67
C VAL A 7 -9.91 -12.73 -8.13
N ILE A 8 -8.74 -13.07 -8.66
CA ILE A 8 -7.48 -12.38 -8.37
C ILE A 8 -7.62 -10.93 -8.81
N LYS A 9 -7.25 -9.98 -7.95
CA LYS A 9 -7.23 -8.57 -8.35
C LYS A 9 -6.10 -8.32 -9.35
N ILE A 10 -6.45 -7.85 -10.53
CA ILE A 10 -5.54 -7.45 -11.60
C ILE A 10 -5.83 -6.02 -12.04
N TRP A 11 -4.83 -5.33 -12.58
CA TRP A 11 -4.97 -3.99 -13.13
C TRP A 11 -4.89 -4.03 -14.66
N LYS A 12 -5.78 -3.29 -15.32
CA LYS A 12 -5.68 -3.08 -16.78
C LYS A 12 -4.46 -2.21 -17.06
N PRO A 13 -3.62 -2.52 -18.06
CA PRO A 13 -2.52 -1.63 -18.44
C PRO A 13 -3.07 -0.26 -18.84
N PHE A 14 -2.23 0.77 -18.72
CA PHE A 14 -2.58 2.13 -19.08
C PHE A 14 -1.94 2.49 -20.43
N ASP A 15 -2.74 2.95 -21.39
CA ASP A 15 -2.26 3.40 -22.70
C ASP A 15 -2.20 4.92 -22.70
N TYR A 16 -1.03 5.47 -22.99
CA TYR A 16 -0.85 6.91 -23.13
C TYR A 16 0.17 7.21 -24.23
N GLN A 17 -0.25 8.01 -25.22
CA GLN A 17 0.59 8.42 -26.34
C GLN A 17 1.30 7.24 -27.04
N GLN A 18 0.57 6.13 -27.28
CA GLN A 18 1.07 4.90 -27.91
C GLN A 18 2.11 4.13 -27.06
N VAL A 19 2.27 4.50 -25.79
CA VAL A 19 3.08 3.77 -24.82
C VAL A 19 2.15 3.01 -23.89
N LEU A 20 2.32 1.69 -23.84
CA LEU A 20 1.59 0.83 -22.93
C LEU A 20 2.36 0.67 -21.61
N TYR A 21 1.78 1.18 -20.53
CA TYR A 21 2.30 1.08 -19.17
C TYR A 21 1.72 -0.18 -18.51
N ASP A 22 2.55 -1.20 -18.36
CA ASP A 22 2.19 -2.47 -17.74
C ASP A 22 1.97 -2.35 -16.22
N LEU A 23 0.88 -2.93 -15.71
CA LEU A 23 0.57 -2.91 -14.27
C LEU A 23 0.58 -4.32 -13.64
N THR A 24 1.13 -5.33 -14.32
CA THR A 24 1.12 -6.70 -13.79
C THR A 24 1.94 -6.87 -12.52
N HIS A 25 2.92 -6.01 -12.24
CA HIS A 25 3.63 -6.00 -10.95
C HIS A 25 2.73 -5.68 -9.77
N LEU A 26 1.55 -5.08 -9.99
CA LEU A 26 0.54 -4.81 -8.96
C LEU A 26 -0.61 -5.82 -8.97
N ASN A 27 -0.46 -6.94 -9.69
CA ASN A 27 -1.37 -8.07 -9.54
C ASN A 27 -1.30 -8.60 -8.11
N GLU A 28 -2.45 -9.01 -7.59
CA GLU A 28 -2.51 -9.63 -6.29
C GLU A 28 -1.69 -10.92 -6.25
N PHE A 29 -1.00 -11.15 -5.13
CA PHE A 29 -0.26 -12.38 -4.87
C PHE A 29 -0.40 -12.84 -3.42
N GLU A 30 -0.13 -14.12 -3.17
CA GLU A 30 -0.04 -14.65 -1.81
C GLU A 30 1.41 -14.62 -1.31
N TRP A 31 1.58 -14.31 -0.02
CA TRP A 31 2.88 -14.31 0.64
C TRP A 31 2.78 -14.82 2.07
N THR A 32 3.76 -15.61 2.50
CA THR A 32 3.81 -16.14 3.87
C THR A 32 4.89 -15.45 4.66
N PHE A 33 4.49 -14.72 5.70
CA PHE A 33 5.42 -14.20 6.70
C PHE A 33 5.67 -15.24 7.79
N VAL A 34 6.94 -15.49 8.08
CA VAL A 34 7.37 -16.43 9.11
C VAL A 34 7.87 -15.64 10.32
N GLN A 35 7.18 -15.78 11.44
CA GLN A 35 7.64 -15.31 12.74
C GLN A 35 8.46 -16.43 13.38
N ALA A 36 9.78 -16.23 13.45
CA ALA A 36 10.69 -17.22 14.02
C ALA A 36 10.29 -17.62 15.45
N ALA A 37 10.58 -18.88 15.80
CA ALA A 37 10.42 -19.39 17.15
C ALA A 37 11.27 -18.60 18.16
N LYS A 38 10.82 -18.57 19.40
CA LYS A 38 11.57 -18.09 20.57
C LYS A 38 11.54 -19.18 21.65
N THR A 39 12.36 -19.06 22.68
CA THR A 39 12.52 -20.06 23.76
C THR A 39 11.20 -20.70 24.20
N ASP A 40 10.14 -19.90 24.39
CA ASP A 40 8.83 -20.38 24.88
C ASP A 40 7.69 -20.24 23.86
N LYS A 41 8.01 -20.00 22.57
CA LYS A 41 6.99 -19.75 21.53
C LYS A 41 7.36 -20.43 20.23
N PRO A 42 6.49 -21.29 19.68
CA PRO A 42 6.75 -21.93 18.39
C PRO A 42 6.78 -20.89 17.26
N GLU A 43 7.35 -21.29 16.12
CA GLU A 43 7.24 -20.54 14.88
C GLU A 43 5.77 -20.32 14.51
N ILE A 44 5.44 -19.13 14.00
CA ILE A 44 4.09 -18.83 13.50
C ILE A 44 4.16 -18.38 12.05
N ARG A 45 3.35 -19.03 11.21
CA ARG A 45 3.17 -18.68 9.80
C ARG A 45 1.90 -17.88 9.60
N TYR A 46 2.03 -16.77 8.87
CA TYR A 46 0.92 -15.90 8.48
C TYR A 46 0.86 -15.85 6.95
N VAL A 47 -0.13 -16.53 6.37
CA VAL A 47 -0.41 -16.46 4.92
C VAL A 47 -1.28 -15.24 4.67
N PHE A 48 -0.80 -14.35 3.82
CA PHE A 48 -1.47 -13.12 3.42
C PHE A 48 -1.76 -13.12 1.93
N ARG A 49 -2.89 -12.52 1.56
CA ARG A 49 -3.10 -11.97 0.22
C ARG A 49 -2.65 -10.52 0.21
N ILE A 50 -1.81 -10.18 -0.75
CA ILE A 50 -1.26 -8.84 -0.92
C ILE A 50 -1.96 -8.18 -2.10
N GLU A 51 -2.64 -7.07 -1.85
CA GLU A 51 -3.36 -6.30 -2.86
C GLU A 51 -2.88 -4.85 -2.89
N PHE A 52 -2.89 -4.26 -4.08
CA PHE A 52 -2.53 -2.86 -4.29
C PHE A 52 -3.74 -2.03 -4.72
N GLY A 53 -3.85 -0.82 -4.19
CA GLY A 53 -4.91 0.14 -4.47
C GLY A 53 -4.58 1.02 -5.67
N LEU A 54 -5.63 1.60 -6.27
CA LEU A 54 -5.51 2.53 -7.40
C LEU A 54 -4.55 3.70 -7.10
N HIS A 55 -4.47 4.15 -5.84
CA HIS A 55 -3.64 5.29 -5.44
C HIS A 55 -2.13 4.98 -5.43
N CYS A 56 -1.74 3.72 -5.66
CA CYS A 56 -0.32 3.32 -5.75
C CYS A 56 0.35 3.81 -7.04
N PHE A 57 -0.41 4.08 -8.10
CA PHE A 57 0.10 4.52 -9.41
C PHE A 57 -0.66 5.72 -9.98
N THR A 58 -1.57 6.29 -9.20
CA THR A 58 -2.38 7.46 -9.60
C THR A 58 -2.39 8.52 -8.50
N ARG A 59 -2.73 9.75 -8.88
CA ARG A 59 -2.92 10.90 -7.99
C ARG A 59 -4.34 11.46 -8.11
N GLY A 60 -4.74 12.25 -7.11
CA GLY A 60 -5.93 13.09 -7.21
C GLY A 60 -5.58 14.45 -7.81
N LEU A 61 -6.61 15.29 -7.95
CA LEU A 61 -6.43 16.70 -8.28
C LEU A 61 -5.55 17.40 -7.24
N ASN A 62 -4.69 18.28 -7.72
CA ASN A 62 -3.86 19.12 -6.86
C ASN A 62 -4.67 20.32 -6.35
N THR A 63 -5.18 20.20 -5.12
CA THR A 63 -5.98 21.25 -4.47
C THR A 63 -5.17 22.51 -4.16
N HIS A 64 -3.87 22.41 -3.92
CA HIS A 64 -3.00 23.58 -3.69
C HIS A 64 -2.86 24.44 -4.95
N LYS A 65 -2.84 23.80 -6.12
CA LYS A 65 -2.80 24.46 -7.43
C LYS A 65 -4.19 24.77 -7.98
N LYS A 66 -5.27 24.42 -7.26
CA LYS A 66 -6.66 24.53 -7.71
C LYS A 66 -6.92 23.85 -9.06
N GLU A 67 -6.22 22.74 -9.32
CA GLU A 67 -6.43 21.92 -10.52
C GLU A 67 -7.87 21.39 -10.55
N LEU A 68 -8.54 21.54 -11.68
CA LEU A 68 -9.88 21.02 -11.95
C LEU A 68 -9.79 19.84 -12.92
N TRP A 69 -10.85 19.03 -13.00
CA TRP A 69 -10.88 17.91 -13.94
C TRP A 69 -10.79 18.36 -15.41
N ASP A 70 -11.34 19.52 -15.74
CA ASP A 70 -11.26 20.10 -17.09
C ASP A 70 -9.83 20.50 -17.50
N ASP A 71 -8.94 20.69 -16.52
CA ASP A 71 -7.51 20.98 -16.76
C ASP A 71 -6.70 19.70 -17.06
N VAL A 72 -7.27 18.52 -16.82
CA VAL A 72 -6.58 17.24 -16.96
C VAL A 72 -6.88 16.64 -18.33
N PRO A 73 -5.86 16.37 -19.15
CA PRO A 73 -6.02 15.60 -20.39
C PRO A 73 -6.79 14.30 -20.15
N SER A 74 -7.83 14.05 -20.93
CA SER A 74 -8.73 12.91 -20.72
C SER A 74 -8.01 11.56 -20.90
N ASP A 75 -6.95 11.53 -21.70
CA ASP A 75 -6.05 10.39 -21.91
C ASP A 75 -5.13 10.10 -20.70
N LEU A 76 -5.08 10.99 -19.70
CA LEU A 76 -4.41 10.74 -18.42
C LEU A 76 -5.32 10.16 -17.34
N LEU A 77 -6.62 10.00 -17.61
CA LEU A 77 -7.58 9.53 -16.63
C LEU A 77 -7.54 7.99 -16.52
N TYR A 78 -7.55 7.50 -15.29
CA TYR A 78 -7.65 6.08 -14.97
C TYR A 78 -8.71 5.87 -13.89
N SER A 79 -9.61 4.92 -14.13
CA SER A 79 -10.73 4.63 -13.22
C SER A 79 -10.78 3.16 -12.81
N ASP A 80 -11.15 2.91 -11.56
CA ASP A 80 -11.66 1.61 -11.12
C ASP A 80 -13.20 1.70 -10.96
N SER A 81 -13.84 0.67 -10.40
CA SER A 81 -15.30 0.68 -10.20
C SER A 81 -15.79 1.67 -9.13
N ARG A 82 -14.90 2.34 -8.40
CA ARG A 82 -15.21 3.17 -7.23
C ARG A 82 -14.85 4.62 -7.43
N GLU A 83 -13.77 4.91 -8.15
CA GLU A 83 -13.28 6.27 -8.34
C GLU A 83 -12.51 6.45 -9.67
N GLN A 84 -12.43 7.71 -10.10
CA GLN A 84 -11.58 8.19 -11.20
C GLN A 84 -10.40 8.98 -10.64
N ARG A 85 -9.22 8.76 -11.20
CA ARG A 85 -7.96 9.39 -10.79
C ARG A 85 -7.10 9.71 -12.01
N ILE A 86 -5.97 10.38 -11.77
CA ILE A 86 -5.03 10.80 -12.81
C ILE A 86 -3.82 9.88 -12.75
N PHE A 87 -3.44 9.26 -13.86
CA PHE A 87 -2.23 8.44 -13.93
C PHE A 87 -1.01 9.30 -13.60
N ASP A 88 -0.14 8.78 -12.74
CA ASP A 88 1.04 9.49 -12.26
C ASP A 88 2.26 8.65 -12.58
N PHE A 89 3.02 9.07 -13.60
CA PHE A 89 4.18 8.33 -14.10
C PHE A 89 5.25 8.12 -13.01
N ASN A 90 5.43 9.07 -12.10
CA ASN A 90 6.39 8.92 -11.01
C ASN A 90 5.90 7.87 -9.99
N ARG A 91 4.62 7.92 -9.62
CA ARG A 91 4.03 6.87 -8.75
C ARG A 91 4.07 5.51 -9.44
N TYR A 92 3.78 5.44 -10.74
CA TYR A 92 3.89 4.23 -11.52
C TYR A 92 5.29 3.61 -11.43
N GLU A 93 6.35 4.39 -11.69
CA GLU A 93 7.73 3.90 -11.60
C GLU A 93 8.08 3.41 -10.20
N LEU A 94 7.71 4.17 -9.17
CA LEU A 94 7.94 3.79 -7.77
C LEU A 94 7.11 2.58 -7.34
N SER A 95 5.94 2.38 -7.94
CA SER A 95 5.05 1.26 -7.62
C SER A 95 5.68 -0.10 -7.94
N LYS A 96 6.62 -0.16 -8.89
CA LYS A 96 7.38 -1.38 -9.24
C LYS A 96 8.18 -1.93 -8.05
N LYS A 97 8.50 -1.10 -7.05
CA LYS A 97 9.20 -1.52 -5.82
C LYS A 97 8.24 -2.15 -4.79
N LEU A 98 6.94 -1.91 -4.89
CA LEU A 98 5.96 -2.29 -3.87
C LEU A 98 5.85 -3.80 -3.62
N PRO A 99 5.92 -4.70 -4.62
CA PRO A 99 5.88 -6.13 -4.36
C PRO A 99 7.01 -6.60 -3.44
N GLU A 100 8.23 -6.11 -3.65
CA GLU A 100 9.35 -6.49 -2.79
C GLU A 100 9.27 -5.80 -1.42
N ILE A 101 8.94 -4.51 -1.39
CA ILE A 101 8.74 -3.77 -0.13
C ILE A 101 7.72 -4.48 0.76
N THR A 102 6.61 -4.98 0.19
CA THR A 102 5.57 -5.68 0.94
C THR A 102 6.03 -7.05 1.46
N LYS A 103 6.77 -7.84 0.67
CA LYS A 103 7.35 -9.11 1.11
C LYS A 103 8.31 -8.95 2.29
N GLU A 104 8.97 -7.80 2.36
CA GLU A 104 9.94 -7.46 3.42
C GLU A 104 9.33 -6.72 4.63
N LEU A 105 8.01 -6.50 4.68
CA LEU A 105 7.38 -5.73 5.75
C LEU A 105 7.70 -6.22 7.18
N SER A 106 7.91 -7.53 7.36
CA SER A 106 8.30 -8.09 8.66
C SER A 106 9.67 -7.60 9.17
N LYS A 107 10.53 -7.12 8.28
CA LYS A 107 11.86 -6.56 8.58
C LYS A 107 11.84 -5.03 8.73
N LYS A 108 10.72 -4.38 8.39
CA LYS A 108 10.60 -2.91 8.33
C LYS A 108 9.95 -2.34 9.58
N LYS A 109 10.23 -1.06 9.86
CA LYS A 109 9.57 -0.31 10.94
C LYS A 109 8.19 0.13 10.45
N CYS A 110 7.14 -0.47 11.01
CA CYS A 110 5.76 -0.03 10.77
C CYS A 110 5.35 1.04 11.79
N PHE A 111 4.47 1.93 11.37
CA PHE A 111 3.96 3.05 12.16
C PHE A 111 2.45 3.12 12.11
N HIS A 112 1.82 3.60 13.19
CA HIS A 112 0.41 3.93 13.21
C HIS A 112 0.13 5.23 12.46
N THR A 113 -0.99 5.27 11.73
CA THR A 113 -1.54 6.54 11.21
C THR A 113 -2.43 7.26 12.22
N GLY A 114 -2.67 6.69 13.40
CA GLY A 114 -3.67 7.14 14.37
C GLY A 114 -5.10 6.66 14.08
N LYS A 115 -5.30 5.92 12.98
CA LYS A 115 -6.55 5.23 12.61
C LYS A 115 -6.27 3.73 12.41
N GLU A 116 -7.12 3.04 11.64
CA GLU A 116 -6.95 1.61 11.29
C GLU A 116 -5.86 1.34 10.24
N ASN A 117 -5.18 2.39 9.75
CA ASN A 117 -4.10 2.27 8.77
C ASN A 117 -2.73 2.28 9.43
N PHE A 118 -1.79 1.64 8.76
CA PHE A 118 -0.37 1.66 9.07
C PHE A 118 0.42 2.25 7.92
N PHE A 119 1.66 2.62 8.17
CA PHE A 119 2.58 2.99 7.11
C PHE A 119 4.02 2.61 7.44
N ILE A 120 4.83 2.51 6.40
CA ILE A 120 6.30 2.44 6.47
C ILE A 120 6.90 3.62 5.71
N ILE A 121 8.20 3.85 5.92
CA ILE A 121 8.98 4.82 5.18
C ILE A 121 10.21 4.12 4.61
N GLU A 122 10.29 4.06 3.28
CA GLU A 122 11.50 3.67 2.55
C GLU A 122 12.32 4.90 2.21
N LEU A 123 13.64 4.80 2.36
CA LEU A 123 14.55 5.88 2.01
C LEU A 123 15.11 5.60 0.63
N LEU A 124 14.73 6.44 -0.33
CA LEU A 124 15.25 6.37 -1.69
C LEU A 124 16.39 7.38 -1.82
N ASN A 125 17.44 6.98 -2.53
CA ASN A 125 18.54 7.86 -2.90
C ASN A 125 18.56 7.93 -4.42
N GLU A 126 17.95 8.98 -4.96
CA GLU A 126 17.94 9.25 -6.39
C GLU A 126 18.78 10.52 -6.63
N GLN A 127 19.84 10.38 -7.43
CA GLN A 127 20.70 11.50 -7.83
C GLN A 127 21.30 12.29 -6.64
N GLY A 128 21.56 11.61 -5.51
CA GLY A 128 22.12 12.20 -4.30
C GLY A 128 21.09 12.90 -3.39
N LEU A 129 19.81 12.91 -3.78
CA LEU A 129 18.72 13.43 -2.96
C LEU A 129 18.03 12.30 -2.20
N ARG A 130 17.99 12.44 -0.87
CA ARG A 130 17.28 11.51 0.02
C ARG A 130 15.79 11.84 0.03
N GLN A 131 14.98 10.93 -0.48
CA GLN A 131 13.52 11.04 -0.49
C GLN A 131 12.89 9.99 0.45
N GLU A 132 11.86 10.41 1.19
CA GLU A 132 11.02 9.49 1.98
C GLU A 132 9.89 8.99 1.09
N TYR A 133 9.89 7.69 0.77
CA TYR A 133 8.79 7.00 0.10
C TYR A 133 7.87 6.38 1.14
N GLU A 134 6.69 6.95 1.30
CA GLU A 134 5.70 6.48 2.27
C GLU A 134 4.79 5.44 1.62
N VAL A 135 4.60 4.30 2.30
CA VAL A 135 3.70 3.24 1.86
C VAL A 135 2.65 3.02 2.94
N TYR A 136 1.41 3.34 2.63
CA TYR A 136 0.26 3.23 3.53
C TYR A 136 -0.52 1.95 3.25
N PHE A 137 -0.79 1.17 4.29
CA PHE A 137 -1.44 -0.12 4.16
C PHE A 137 -2.41 -0.42 5.31
N GLN A 138 -3.33 -1.33 5.03
CA GLN A 138 -4.27 -1.91 5.98
C GLN A 138 -4.03 -3.40 6.08
N VAL A 139 -4.24 -3.95 7.28
CA VAL A 139 -4.27 -5.40 7.50
C VAL A 139 -5.66 -5.77 7.99
N SER A 140 -6.30 -6.71 7.30
CA SER A 140 -7.64 -7.18 7.61
C SER A 140 -7.72 -8.70 7.54
N LYS A 141 -8.83 -9.25 8.04
CA LYS A 141 -9.14 -10.68 7.93
C LYS A 141 -10.56 -10.84 7.42
N SER A 142 -10.74 -11.65 6.38
CA SER A 142 -12.06 -12.05 5.89
C SER A 142 -12.08 -13.55 5.62
N GLN A 143 -13.14 -14.24 6.04
CA GLN A 143 -13.31 -15.68 5.88
C GLN A 143 -12.07 -16.50 6.33
N GLY A 144 -11.43 -16.08 7.43
CA GLY A 144 -10.23 -16.72 7.98
C GLY A 144 -8.92 -16.40 7.27
N LYS A 145 -8.94 -15.67 6.15
CA LYS A 145 -7.75 -15.29 5.38
C LYS A 145 -7.29 -13.88 5.72
N LEU A 146 -5.98 -13.70 5.89
CA LEU A 146 -5.39 -12.38 6.11
C LEU A 146 -5.20 -11.67 4.77
N LYS A 147 -5.45 -10.38 4.77
CA LYS A 147 -5.26 -9.49 3.62
C LYS A 147 -4.41 -8.29 4.06
N LEU A 148 -3.42 -7.98 3.23
CA LEU A 148 -2.64 -6.75 3.29
C LEU A 148 -3.00 -5.93 2.06
N PHE A 149 -3.64 -4.78 2.29
CA PHE A 149 -4.03 -3.87 1.23
C PHE A 149 -3.14 -2.63 1.29
N VAL A 150 -2.27 -2.46 0.31
CA VAL A 150 -1.52 -1.21 0.13
C VAL A 150 -2.46 -0.19 -0.47
N GLN A 151 -2.90 0.75 0.36
CA GLN A 151 -3.91 1.73 -0.03
C GLN A 151 -3.31 2.78 -0.97
N SER A 152 -2.12 3.29 -0.65
CA SER A 152 -1.45 4.37 -1.36
C SER A 152 0.05 4.34 -1.10
N ALA A 153 0.85 4.81 -2.06
CA ALA A 153 2.28 4.98 -1.90
C ALA A 153 2.77 6.19 -2.70
N TYR A 154 3.63 7.03 -2.11
CA TYR A 154 4.13 8.23 -2.77
C TYR A 154 5.35 8.83 -2.06
N ILE A 155 6.15 9.62 -2.80
CA ILE A 155 7.22 10.43 -2.22
C ILE A 155 6.62 11.54 -1.39
N ARG A 156 7.13 11.71 -0.18
CA ARG A 156 6.85 12.84 0.68
C ARG A 156 7.41 14.13 0.07
N ASP A 157 6.57 14.88 -0.62
CA ASP A 157 6.90 16.20 -1.20
C ASP A 157 6.24 17.36 -0.43
N SER A 158 6.47 18.58 -0.91
CA SER A 158 5.87 19.80 -0.34
C SER A 158 4.35 19.80 -0.32
N ASN A 159 3.69 19.11 -1.26
CA ASN A 159 2.23 18.99 -1.30
C ASN A 159 1.69 18.11 -0.17
N HIS A 160 2.53 17.24 0.41
CA HIS A 160 2.12 16.32 1.46
C HIS A 160 2.67 16.70 2.84
N ARG A 161 3.62 17.65 2.94
CA ARG A 161 4.44 17.94 4.13
C ARG A 161 3.70 18.13 5.46
N THR A 162 2.49 18.68 5.49
CA THR A 162 1.77 19.02 6.74
C THR A 162 0.94 17.88 7.34
N SER A 163 0.78 16.75 6.63
CA SER A 163 -0.15 15.68 7.03
C SER A 163 0.51 14.40 7.58
N GLN A 164 1.81 14.40 7.93
CA GLN A 164 2.51 13.16 8.30
C GLN A 164 1.94 12.69 9.63
N PRO A 165 1.46 11.44 9.74
CA PRO A 165 1.10 10.91 11.03
C PRO A 165 2.33 10.87 11.96
N LYS A 166 2.09 10.99 13.28
CA LYS A 166 3.15 10.77 14.26
C LYS A 166 3.75 9.37 14.06
N LYS A 167 5.08 9.27 14.04
CA LYS A 167 5.82 8.01 13.82
C LYS A 167 5.78 7.10 15.07
N GLN A 168 4.61 6.57 15.40
CA GLN A 168 4.40 5.67 16.54
C GLN A 168 4.60 4.22 16.08
N LYS A 169 5.70 3.60 16.52
CA LYS A 169 6.15 2.29 16.04
C LYS A 169 5.22 1.15 16.47
N ILE A 170 5.04 0.18 15.59
CA ILE A 170 4.39 -1.11 15.87
C ILE A 170 5.09 -2.22 15.09
N SER A 171 5.18 -3.41 15.68
CA SER A 171 5.71 -4.59 14.97
C SER A 171 4.67 -5.13 13.98
N PHE A 172 5.11 -5.47 12.77
CA PHE A 172 4.25 -6.14 11.78
C PHE A 172 3.61 -7.42 12.33
N PHE A 173 4.35 -8.25 13.07
CA PHE A 173 3.80 -9.48 13.65
C PHE A 173 2.77 -9.22 14.76
N VAL A 174 2.84 -8.08 15.45
CA VAL A 174 1.78 -7.66 16.40
C VAL A 174 0.50 -7.31 15.63
N ILE A 175 0.62 -6.59 14.51
CA ILE A 175 -0.53 -6.31 13.63
C ILE A 175 -1.14 -7.64 13.14
N ALA A 176 -0.31 -8.50 12.54
CA ALA A 176 -0.74 -9.78 11.98
C ALA A 176 -1.40 -10.68 13.03
N HIS A 177 -0.81 -10.83 14.21
CA HIS A 177 -1.37 -11.64 15.30
C HIS A 177 -2.71 -11.11 15.79
N ASN A 178 -2.80 -9.79 16.03
CA ASN A 178 -4.03 -9.18 16.54
C ASN A 178 -5.17 -9.32 15.53
N VAL A 179 -4.92 -9.05 14.25
CA VAL A 179 -5.92 -9.23 13.19
C VAL A 179 -6.30 -10.70 13.01
N LYS A 180 -5.32 -11.62 13.04
CA LYS A 180 -5.58 -13.07 12.98
C LYS A 180 -6.50 -13.53 14.12
N THR A 181 -6.31 -12.99 15.33
CA THR A 181 -7.04 -13.38 16.54
C THR A 181 -8.24 -12.49 16.87
N ASN A 182 -8.65 -11.58 15.97
CA ASN A 182 -9.72 -10.60 16.19
C ASN A 182 -9.53 -9.71 17.43
N LYS A 183 -8.27 -9.47 17.85
CA LYS A 183 -7.94 -8.55 18.93
C LYS A 183 -7.83 -7.14 18.37
N LYS A 184 -8.46 -6.18 19.06
CA LYS A 184 -8.33 -4.76 18.73
C LYS A 184 -6.89 -4.31 18.90
N ILE A 185 -6.32 -3.68 17.87
CA ILE A 185 -5.02 -3.04 17.96
C ILE A 185 -5.21 -1.73 18.73
N LYS A 186 -4.59 -1.62 19.90
CA LYS A 186 -4.65 -0.38 20.70
C LYS A 186 -3.91 0.73 19.96
N LEU A 187 -4.56 1.88 19.85
CA LEU A 187 -3.88 3.09 19.38
C LEU A 187 -2.88 3.52 20.45
N PRO A 188 -1.71 4.05 20.05
CA PRO A 188 -0.77 4.60 21.01
C PRO A 188 -1.39 5.84 21.69
N PRO A 189 -0.99 6.17 22.93
CA PRO A 189 -1.45 7.37 23.62
C PRO A 189 -1.14 8.63 22.78
N LYS A 190 -2.03 9.63 22.87
CA LYS A 190 -1.96 10.88 22.09
C LYS A 190 -0.73 11.72 22.43
#